data_AF-A0A3D0N5W8-F1
#
_entry.id   AF-A0A3D0N5W8-F1
#
_cell.length_a   1.000
_cell.length_b   1.000
_cell.length_c   1.000
_cell.angle_alpha   90.00
_cell.angle_beta   90.00
_cell.angle_gamma   90.00
#
_symmetry.space_group_name_H-M   'P 1'
#
loop_
_entity.id
_entity.type
_entity.pdbx_description
1 polymer ?
#
loop_
_entity_poly.entity_id
_entity_poly.type
_entity_poly.pdbx_seq_one_letter_code
_entity_poly.pdbx_strand_id
1 'polypeptide(L)'
;EGRVGVPDARYLQYRLRLAGRPLDDLEVRRLEALYLPRNQKPTLEVGDPAPGAAIRNKYELSWTAKDKDDDTLLMTIQRRASGGGEWVEVTTLSGEDSYKWDTGAVDGGLYDLRFLVSDEPSNPSGALTEEVVVEGVLIDNGYPKLILVNQPGKGDGERLVSGIAVDDLSRITSVDWSFCGKELWRSALPEDGLLDSRRERFRIELPEPPEGEYSMQIRIRDAAGNVTVETIPLDGKPATTDADTAPIELDAEGAQG
;
A
#
# COMPACT_ATOMS: atom_id res chain seq x y z
N GLU A 1 -49.67 29.01 20.84
CA GLU A 1 -48.73 28.58 19.79
C GLU A 1 -49.33 28.93 18.43
N GLY A 2 -48.56 29.56 17.55
CA GLY A 2 -48.99 29.87 16.19
C GLY A 2 -47.97 29.30 15.22
N ARG A 3 -48.36 28.32 14.41
CA ARG A 3 -47.50 27.77 13.35
C ARG A 3 -47.60 28.69 12.14
N VAL A 4 -46.51 29.41 11.85
CA VAL A 4 -46.40 30.22 10.63
C VAL A 4 -45.73 29.34 9.57
N GLY A 5 -46.40 29.11 8.44
CA GLY A 5 -45.80 28.44 7.29
C GLY A 5 -44.79 29.37 6.62
N VAL A 6 -43.55 29.36 7.09
CA VAL A 6 -42.45 30.15 6.51
C VAL A 6 -41.78 29.29 5.43
N PRO A 7 -41.55 29.80 4.21
CA PRO A 7 -40.79 29.09 3.19
C PRO A 7 -39.30 28.99 3.56
N ASP A 8 -38.59 28.07 2.94
CA ASP A 8 -37.14 27.91 3.12
C ASP A 8 -36.40 29.24 2.88
N ALA A 9 -35.70 29.72 3.91
CA ALA A 9 -34.95 30.98 3.85
C ALA A 9 -33.74 30.94 4.78
N ARG A 10 -32.66 31.66 4.42
CA ARG A 10 -31.47 31.83 5.28
C ARG A 10 -31.70 32.75 6.47
N TYR A 11 -32.75 33.58 6.43
CA TYR A 11 -33.06 34.56 7.46
C TYR A 11 -34.54 34.47 7.83
N LEU A 12 -34.82 34.49 9.12
CA LEU A 12 -36.16 34.66 9.66
C LEU A 12 -36.33 36.11 10.14
N GLN A 13 -37.23 36.85 9.52
CA GLN A 13 -37.65 38.16 10.02
C GLN A 13 -39.06 38.05 10.61
N TYR A 14 -39.21 38.44 11.88
CA TYR A 14 -40.51 38.49 12.56
C TYR A 14 -40.82 39.92 12.99
N ARG A 15 -42.11 40.24 13.08
CA ARG A 15 -42.60 41.52 13.60
C ARG A 15 -43.77 41.25 14.52
N LEU A 16 -43.63 41.62 15.78
CA LEU A 16 -44.71 41.53 16.77
C LEU A 16 -45.41 42.89 16.88
N ARG A 17 -46.74 42.88 16.87
CA ARG A 17 -47.57 44.05 17.20
C ARG A 17 -48.32 43.72 18.48
N LEU A 18 -47.99 44.41 19.57
CA LEU A 18 -48.66 44.27 20.86
C LEU A 18 -49.84 45.24 20.91
N ALA A 19 -51.01 44.77 21.32
CA ALA A 19 -52.21 45.58 21.46
C ALA A 19 -52.96 45.22 22.75
N GLY A 20 -53.19 46.21 23.62
CA GLY A 20 -53.91 46.07 24.89
C GLY A 20 -53.94 47.40 25.66
N ARG A 21 -54.77 47.49 26.71
CA ARG A 21 -54.80 48.64 27.65
C ARG A 21 -54.84 48.13 29.10
N PRO A 22 -54.02 48.68 30.01
CA PRO A 22 -52.95 49.66 29.76
C PRO A 22 -51.83 49.08 28.88
N LEU A 23 -51.17 49.94 28.09
CA LEU A 23 -50.07 49.51 27.22
C LEU A 23 -48.79 49.21 28.01
N ASP A 24 -48.77 49.69 29.25
CA ASP A 24 -47.60 49.87 30.11
C ASP A 24 -47.11 48.53 30.72
N ASP A 25 -47.89 47.45 30.58
CA ASP A 25 -47.64 46.13 31.17
C ASP A 25 -47.55 45.01 30.09
N LEU A 26 -47.43 45.38 28.81
CA LEU A 26 -47.31 44.42 27.71
C LEU A 26 -45.84 44.09 27.43
N GLU A 27 -45.39 42.93 27.90
CA GLU A 27 -44.05 42.41 27.62
C GLU A 27 -44.08 41.10 26.82
N VAL A 28 -43.11 40.95 25.91
CA VAL A 28 -42.81 39.66 25.30
C VAL A 28 -41.77 38.98 26.18
N ARG A 29 -42.22 38.06 27.03
CA ARG A 29 -41.31 37.33 27.94
C ARG A 29 -40.37 36.38 27.23
N ARG A 30 -40.80 35.84 26.10
CA ARG A 30 -40.07 34.80 25.37
C ARG A 30 -40.54 34.74 23.93
N LEU A 31 -39.59 34.64 23.03
CA LEU A 31 -39.80 34.24 21.65
C LEU A 31 -38.88 33.07 21.35
N GLU A 32 -39.46 31.93 20.97
CA GLU A 32 -38.72 30.76 20.52
C GLU A 32 -39.02 30.56 19.03
N ALA A 33 -37.96 30.42 18.24
CA ALA A 33 -38.04 30.07 16.82
C ALA A 33 -37.35 28.72 16.64
N LEU A 34 -38.12 27.70 16.24
CA LEU A 34 -37.61 26.39 15.88
C LEU A 34 -37.53 26.32 14.35
N TYR A 35 -36.38 25.91 13.83
CA TYR A 35 -36.15 25.73 12.40
C TYR A 35 -35.37 24.44 12.17
N LEU A 36 -35.48 23.89 10.97
CA LEU A 36 -34.72 22.73 10.53
C LEU A 36 -33.62 23.22 9.57
N PRO A 37 -32.33 23.15 9.95
CA PRO A 37 -31.24 23.39 9.02
C PRO A 37 -31.34 22.45 7.82
N ARG A 38 -30.88 22.90 6.65
CA ARG A 38 -30.73 22.00 5.50
C ARG A 38 -29.45 21.20 5.70
N ASN A 39 -29.57 19.88 5.60
CA ASN A 39 -28.43 18.97 5.59
C ASN A 39 -27.41 19.36 4.52
N GLN A 40 -26.13 19.34 4.85
CA GLN A 40 -25.02 19.67 3.98
C GLN A 40 -24.19 18.42 3.67
N LYS A 41 -23.67 18.38 2.44
CA LYS A 41 -22.82 17.26 2.03
C LYS A 41 -21.51 17.28 2.83
N PRO A 42 -21.05 16.14 3.37
CA PRO A 42 -19.73 16.05 3.98
C PRO A 42 -18.63 16.33 2.94
N THR A 43 -17.44 16.66 3.43
CA THR A 43 -16.23 16.81 2.62
C THR A 43 -15.26 15.68 2.92
N LEU A 44 -14.51 15.25 1.91
CA LEU A 44 -13.58 14.13 1.99
C LEU A 44 -12.27 14.44 1.25
N GLU A 45 -11.16 14.19 1.92
CA GLU A 45 -9.81 14.21 1.35
C GLU A 45 -9.09 12.94 1.76
N VAL A 46 -8.56 12.18 0.80
CA VAL A 46 -7.75 10.99 1.08
C VAL A 46 -6.30 11.41 1.26
N GLY A 47 -5.72 11.12 2.41
CA GLY A 47 -4.32 11.42 2.72
C GLY A 47 -3.38 10.35 2.18
N ASP A 48 -3.75 9.08 2.36
CA ASP A 48 -2.94 7.94 1.92
C ASP A 48 -3.84 6.71 1.64
N PRO A 49 -3.58 5.92 0.57
CA PRO A 49 -2.47 6.02 -0.37
C PRO A 49 -2.65 7.12 -1.43
N ALA A 50 -1.52 7.58 -1.98
CA ALA A 50 -1.51 8.40 -3.18
C ALA A 50 -1.83 7.56 -4.44
N PRO A 51 -2.33 8.18 -5.53
CA PRO A 51 -2.48 7.49 -6.81
C PRO A 51 -1.15 6.87 -7.28
N GLY A 52 -1.20 5.62 -7.75
CA GLY A 52 0.01 4.90 -8.18
C GLY A 52 0.90 4.36 -7.07
N ALA A 53 0.51 4.51 -5.79
CA ALA A 53 1.28 3.97 -4.67
C ALA A 53 1.34 2.43 -4.70
N ALA A 54 2.39 1.86 -4.11
CA ALA A 54 2.54 0.43 -3.93
C ALA A 54 2.45 0.07 -2.44
N ILE A 55 1.55 -0.84 -2.08
CA ILE A 55 1.21 -1.20 -0.71
C ILE A 55 1.36 -2.71 -0.50
N ARG A 56 1.60 -3.13 0.75
CA ARG A 56 1.86 -4.53 1.12
C ARG A 56 1.45 -4.84 2.55
N ASN A 57 1.14 -6.10 2.82
CA ASN A 57 0.86 -6.65 4.14
C ASN A 57 -0.08 -5.73 4.93
N LYS A 58 0.36 -5.24 6.08
CA LYS A 58 -0.39 -4.25 6.86
C LYS A 58 -0.06 -2.85 6.39
N TYR A 59 -1.06 -2.16 5.89
CA TYR A 59 -0.96 -0.81 5.37
C TYR A 59 -2.02 0.09 6.01
N GLU A 60 -1.64 1.32 6.36
CA GLU A 60 -2.55 2.28 7.00
C GLU A 60 -3.14 3.20 5.95
N LEU A 61 -4.44 3.08 5.71
CA LEU A 61 -5.22 4.02 4.91
C LEU A 61 -5.58 5.21 5.79
N SER A 62 -5.52 6.43 5.26
CA SER A 62 -5.86 7.64 6.01
C SER A 62 -6.64 8.66 5.18
N TRP A 63 -7.56 9.37 5.84
CA TRP A 63 -8.41 10.37 5.22
C TRP A 63 -8.78 11.46 6.22
N THR A 64 -9.23 12.60 5.70
CA THR A 64 -9.88 13.66 6.47
C THR A 64 -11.29 13.82 5.95
N ALA A 65 -12.27 13.55 6.82
CA ALA A 65 -13.67 13.86 6.55
C ALA A 65 -14.14 14.97 7.48
N LYS A 66 -14.92 15.90 6.95
CA LYS A 66 -15.52 16.98 7.75
C LYS A 66 -16.95 17.19 7.34
N ASP A 67 -17.80 17.36 8.34
CA ASP A 67 -19.17 17.80 8.19
C ASP A 67 -19.36 19.17 8.84
N LYS A 68 -20.26 19.99 8.28
CA LYS A 68 -20.53 21.34 8.81
C LYS A 68 -21.68 21.39 9.80
N ASP A 69 -22.54 20.38 9.76
CA ASP A 69 -23.69 20.23 10.63
C ASP A 69 -23.33 19.38 11.88
N ASP A 70 -22.04 19.01 12.00
CA ASP A 70 -21.46 18.16 13.05
C ASP A 70 -22.11 16.77 13.12
N ASP A 71 -22.52 16.26 11.95
CA ASP A 71 -23.17 14.96 11.82
C ASP A 71 -22.20 13.78 12.01
N THR A 72 -22.77 12.64 12.45
CA THR A 72 -22.01 11.39 12.54
C THR A 72 -21.77 10.85 11.14
N LEU A 73 -20.49 10.74 10.78
CA LEU A 73 -20.06 10.28 9.46
C LEU A 73 -19.72 8.78 9.46
N LEU A 74 -20.23 8.08 8.46
CA LEU A 74 -19.93 6.69 8.14
C LEU A 74 -18.98 6.65 6.95
N MET A 75 -17.78 6.10 7.14
CA MET A 75 -16.78 5.88 6.09
C MET A 75 -16.85 4.44 5.58
N THR A 76 -17.07 4.26 4.28
CA THR A 76 -16.98 2.96 3.61
C THR A 76 -15.80 2.97 2.66
N ILE A 77 -14.90 2.00 2.79
CA ILE A 77 -13.75 1.81 1.89
C ILE A 77 -14.01 0.57 1.04
N GLN A 78 -13.80 0.70 -0.26
CA GLN A 78 -14.00 -0.37 -1.22
C GLN A 78 -12.82 -0.46 -2.17
N ARG A 79 -12.61 -1.63 -2.75
CA ARG A 79 -11.59 -1.88 -3.76
C ARG A 79 -12.20 -2.51 -5.00
N ARG A 80 -11.59 -2.27 -6.16
CA ARG A 80 -11.85 -3.04 -7.39
C ARG A 80 -10.55 -3.22 -8.16
N ALA A 81 -10.49 -4.21 -9.04
CA ALA A 81 -9.36 -4.31 -9.97
C ALA A 81 -9.30 -3.05 -10.85
N SER A 82 -8.09 -2.54 -11.09
CA SER A 82 -7.93 -1.34 -11.91
C SER A 82 -8.34 -1.62 -13.35
N GLY A 83 -9.09 -0.70 -13.95
CA GLY A 83 -9.67 -0.86 -15.29
C GLY A 83 -11.04 -1.56 -15.32
N GLY A 84 -11.58 -2.04 -14.20
CA GLY A 84 -12.97 -2.47 -14.10
C GLY A 84 -13.24 -3.63 -13.14
N GLY A 85 -14.53 -3.97 -13.01
CA GLY A 85 -15.02 -5.01 -12.11
C GLY A 85 -15.98 -4.47 -11.05
N GLU A 86 -16.41 -5.35 -10.15
CA GLU A 86 -17.28 -4.98 -9.05
C GLU A 86 -16.49 -4.40 -7.88
N TRP A 87 -17.09 -3.42 -7.20
CA TRP A 87 -16.56 -2.89 -5.96
C TRP A 87 -16.78 -3.91 -4.84
N VAL A 88 -15.69 -4.27 -4.17
CA VAL A 88 -15.70 -5.14 -3.00
C VAL A 88 -15.43 -4.28 -1.77
N GLU A 89 -16.29 -4.40 -0.76
CA GLU A 89 -16.10 -3.71 0.51
C GLU A 89 -14.84 -4.22 1.22
N VAL A 90 -14.01 -3.28 1.66
CA VAL A 90 -12.84 -3.53 2.50
C VAL A 90 -13.23 -3.36 3.96
N THR A 91 -13.87 -2.26 4.29
CA THR A 91 -14.33 -1.96 5.66
C THR A 91 -15.37 -0.84 5.67
N THR A 92 -16.12 -0.75 6.76
CA THR A 92 -17.00 0.36 7.09
C THR A 92 -16.74 0.80 8.54
N LEU A 93 -16.58 2.10 8.75
CA LEU A 93 -16.06 2.73 9.99
C LEU A 93 -16.87 3.98 10.33
N SER A 94 -16.88 4.39 11.60
CA SER A 94 -17.66 5.53 12.11
C SER A 94 -16.84 6.37 13.08
N GLY A 95 -16.42 7.54 12.63
CA GLY A 95 -15.64 8.49 13.46
C GLY A 95 -14.13 8.29 13.43
N GLU A 96 -13.62 7.27 12.75
CA GLU A 96 -12.19 7.10 12.48
C GLU A 96 -11.72 7.91 11.25
N ASP A 97 -10.43 8.28 11.26
CA ASP A 97 -9.71 8.96 10.18
C ASP A 97 -8.66 8.06 9.50
N SER A 98 -8.53 6.82 9.99
CA SER A 98 -7.52 5.87 9.53
C SER A 98 -7.96 4.42 9.73
N TYR A 99 -7.42 3.53 8.90
CA TYR A 99 -7.69 2.10 8.96
C TYR A 99 -6.46 1.28 8.59
N LYS A 100 -6.09 0.34 9.47
CA LYS A 100 -5.03 -0.63 9.20
C LYS A 100 -5.59 -1.82 8.42
N TRP A 101 -5.37 -1.79 7.12
CA TRP A 101 -5.78 -2.85 6.21
C TRP A 101 -4.70 -3.93 6.12
N ASP A 102 -5.09 -5.19 6.29
CA ASP A 102 -4.25 -6.35 6.01
C ASP A 102 -4.52 -6.86 4.58
N THR A 103 -3.59 -6.59 3.66
CA THR A 103 -3.65 -7.01 2.26
C THR A 103 -3.08 -8.40 2.03
N GLY A 104 -2.65 -9.14 3.06
CA GLY A 104 -1.98 -10.44 2.90
C GLY A 104 -2.84 -11.53 2.22
N ALA A 105 -4.17 -11.39 2.27
CA ALA A 105 -5.12 -12.28 1.60
C ALA A 105 -5.65 -11.73 0.26
N VAL A 106 -5.16 -10.56 -0.18
CA VAL A 106 -5.56 -9.93 -1.43
C VAL A 106 -4.56 -10.33 -2.51
N ASP A 107 -5.08 -10.82 -3.64
CA ASP A 107 -4.25 -11.15 -4.79
C ASP A 107 -3.46 -9.92 -5.27
N GLY A 108 -2.18 -10.12 -5.57
CA GLY A 108 -1.32 -9.05 -6.05
C GLY A 108 -1.79 -8.52 -7.41
N GLY A 109 -1.77 -7.19 -7.58
CA GLY A 109 -2.25 -6.54 -8.79
C GLY A 109 -2.53 -5.05 -8.61
N LEU A 110 -2.99 -4.40 -9.68
CA LEU A 110 -3.41 -2.99 -9.65
C LEU A 110 -4.89 -2.90 -9.26
N TYR A 111 -5.18 -2.01 -8.31
CA TYR A 111 -6.52 -1.78 -7.78
C TYR A 111 -6.84 -0.28 -7.76
N ASP A 112 -8.13 0.04 -7.88
CA ASP A 112 -8.65 1.34 -7.50
C ASP A 112 -9.30 1.21 -6.12
N LEU A 113 -9.06 2.20 -5.25
CA LEU A 113 -9.68 2.29 -3.93
C LEU A 113 -10.71 3.42 -3.94
N ARG A 114 -11.91 3.15 -3.42
CA ARG A 114 -12.97 4.14 -3.27
C ARG A 114 -13.27 4.36 -1.80
N PHE A 115 -13.24 5.62 -1.39
CA PHE A 115 -13.63 6.08 -0.07
C PHE A 115 -14.96 6.80 -0.22
N LEU A 116 -15.98 6.36 0.52
CA LEU A 116 -17.30 6.98 0.57
C LEU A 116 -17.56 7.45 1.99
N VAL A 117 -17.85 8.73 2.17
CA VAL A 117 -18.29 9.25 3.47
C VAL A 117 -19.74 9.70 3.39
N SER A 118 -20.57 9.21 4.30
CA SER A 118 -22.00 9.50 4.35
C SER A 118 -22.42 9.98 5.73
N ASP A 119 -23.33 10.94 5.77
CA ASP A 119 -24.00 11.45 6.98
C ASP A 119 -25.27 10.63 7.37
N GLU A 120 -25.45 9.45 6.78
CA GLU A 120 -26.65 8.60 6.93
C GLU A 120 -27.02 8.31 8.39
N PRO A 121 -26.07 8.04 9.31
CA PRO A 121 -26.41 7.82 10.72
C PRO A 121 -27.17 8.98 11.38
N SER A 122 -26.88 10.22 10.99
CA SER A 122 -27.61 11.41 11.42
C SER A 122 -28.84 11.71 10.56
N ASN A 123 -28.77 11.41 9.26
CA ASN A 123 -29.77 11.83 8.26
C ASN A 123 -30.39 10.64 7.47
N PRO A 124 -31.07 9.68 8.11
CA PRO A 124 -31.47 8.41 7.47
C PRO A 124 -32.48 8.54 6.32
N SER A 125 -33.15 9.69 6.16
CA SER A 125 -34.12 9.94 5.10
C SER A 125 -33.68 10.97 4.05
N GLY A 126 -32.46 11.52 4.21
CA GLY A 126 -31.94 12.61 3.39
C GLY A 126 -30.41 12.65 3.38
N ALA A 127 -29.80 11.47 3.46
CA ALA A 127 -28.36 11.33 3.56
C ALA A 127 -27.65 11.87 2.30
N LEU A 128 -26.51 12.48 2.51
CA LEU A 128 -25.61 12.96 1.48
C LEU A 128 -24.27 12.22 1.62
N THR A 129 -23.73 11.82 0.47
CA THR A 129 -22.50 11.01 0.40
C THR A 129 -21.49 11.69 -0.50
N GLU A 130 -20.25 11.85 -0.04
CA GLU A 130 -19.10 12.26 -0.84
C GLU A 130 -18.23 11.04 -1.17
N GLU A 131 -17.65 11.03 -2.37
CA GLU A 131 -16.78 9.93 -2.80
C GLU A 131 -15.44 10.45 -3.37
N VAL A 132 -14.37 9.70 -3.08
CA VAL A 132 -13.05 9.91 -3.67
C VAL A 132 -12.51 8.56 -4.12
N VAL A 133 -11.96 8.51 -5.33
CA VAL A 133 -11.32 7.31 -5.90
C VAL A 133 -9.82 7.55 -6.02
N VAL A 134 -9.02 6.67 -5.44
CA VAL A 134 -7.57 6.59 -5.62
C VAL A 134 -7.28 5.49 -6.63
N GLU A 135 -6.75 5.88 -7.80
CA GLU A 135 -6.50 4.98 -8.91
C GLU A 135 -5.09 4.37 -8.87
N GLY A 136 -4.97 3.15 -9.41
CA GLY A 136 -3.67 2.54 -9.72
C GLY A 136 -2.83 2.16 -8.50
N VAL A 137 -3.47 1.85 -7.37
CA VAL A 137 -2.77 1.32 -6.18
C VAL A 137 -2.29 -0.10 -6.48
N LEU A 138 -0.98 -0.32 -6.46
CA LEU A 138 -0.39 -1.64 -6.61
C LEU A 138 -0.40 -2.35 -5.26
N ILE A 139 -1.12 -3.46 -5.16
CA ILE A 139 -1.02 -4.37 -4.01
C ILE A 139 -0.01 -5.44 -4.36
N ASP A 140 1.06 -5.53 -3.59
CA ASP A 140 2.13 -6.50 -3.83
C ASP A 140 2.72 -7.05 -2.52
N ASN A 141 2.35 -8.29 -2.22
CA ASN A 141 2.87 -9.05 -1.08
C ASN A 141 4.01 -10.00 -1.49
N GLY A 142 4.41 -9.99 -2.76
CA GLY A 142 5.49 -10.81 -3.29
C GLY A 142 6.84 -10.31 -2.81
N TYR A 143 7.72 -11.23 -2.43
CA TYR A 143 9.08 -10.87 -2.08
C TYR A 143 9.98 -10.97 -3.32
N PRO A 144 10.88 -10.00 -3.55
CA PRO A 144 11.80 -10.07 -4.66
C PRO A 144 12.73 -11.29 -4.53
N LYS A 145 13.07 -11.91 -5.65
CA LYS A 145 13.89 -13.12 -5.72
C LYS A 145 15.28 -12.77 -6.24
N LEU A 146 16.28 -13.44 -5.69
CA LEU A 146 17.67 -13.36 -6.14
C LEU A 146 18.00 -14.56 -7.03
N ILE A 147 18.55 -14.30 -8.22
CA ILE A 147 19.13 -15.31 -9.10
C ILE A 147 20.61 -14.98 -9.28
N LEU A 148 21.50 -15.81 -8.72
CA LEU A 148 22.94 -15.63 -8.91
C LEU A 148 23.36 -16.12 -10.30
N VAL A 149 24.16 -15.30 -10.98
CA VAL A 149 24.71 -15.59 -12.31
C VAL A 149 26.17 -16.00 -12.19
N ASN A 150 26.95 -15.27 -11.38
CA ASN A 150 28.34 -15.60 -11.07
C ASN A 150 28.64 -15.39 -9.59
N GLN A 151 29.46 -16.27 -9.03
CA GLN A 151 30.02 -16.15 -7.70
C GLN A 151 31.49 -16.61 -7.72
N PRO A 152 32.41 -15.91 -7.03
CA PRO A 152 33.81 -16.29 -6.98
C PRO A 152 34.01 -17.71 -6.44
N GLY A 153 34.76 -18.52 -7.17
CA GLY A 153 35.22 -19.83 -6.71
C GLY A 153 36.46 -19.74 -5.83
N LYS A 154 36.78 -20.83 -5.11
CA LYS A 154 38.02 -20.91 -4.32
C LYS A 154 39.24 -20.84 -5.25
N GLY A 155 40.04 -19.78 -5.11
CA GLY A 155 41.24 -19.54 -5.93
C GLY A 155 40.98 -18.77 -7.22
N ASP A 156 39.74 -18.29 -7.44
CA ASP A 156 39.42 -17.43 -8.56
C ASP A 156 40.01 -16.03 -8.33
N GLY A 157 40.75 -15.52 -9.31
CA GLY A 157 41.26 -14.14 -9.27
C GLY A 157 40.15 -13.11 -9.42
N GLU A 158 39.00 -13.53 -9.97
CA GLU A 158 37.83 -12.70 -10.17
C GLU A 158 37.02 -12.57 -8.88
N ARG A 159 37.07 -11.38 -8.29
CA ARG A 159 36.32 -11.00 -7.08
C ARG A 159 34.96 -10.39 -7.46
N LEU A 160 34.27 -11.00 -8.43
CA LEU A 160 33.05 -10.45 -9.01
C LEU A 160 31.85 -11.35 -8.69
N VAL A 161 30.82 -10.77 -8.09
CA VAL A 161 29.50 -11.40 -7.94
C VAL A 161 28.54 -10.69 -8.87
N SER A 162 27.83 -11.46 -9.69
CA SER A 162 26.77 -10.93 -10.54
C SER A 162 25.49 -11.72 -10.36
N GLY A 163 24.37 -11.01 -10.45
CA GLY A 163 23.06 -11.60 -10.21
C GLY A 163 21.95 -10.80 -10.87
N ILE A 164 20.75 -11.35 -10.75
CA ILE A 164 19.51 -10.74 -11.19
C ILE A 164 18.58 -10.67 -9.99
N ALA A 165 18.15 -9.46 -9.64
CA ALA A 165 17.04 -9.23 -8.73
C ALA A 165 15.75 -9.21 -9.55
N VAL A 166 14.75 -10.00 -9.17
CA VAL A 166 13.48 -10.13 -9.92
C VAL A 166 12.31 -9.99 -8.96
N ASP A 167 11.32 -9.21 -9.34
CA ASP A 167 10.01 -9.21 -8.71
C ASP A 167 8.89 -9.36 -9.75
N ASP A 168 7.75 -9.90 -9.35
CA ASP A 168 6.65 -10.24 -10.26
C ASP A 168 5.79 -8.99 -10.61
N LEU A 169 5.65 -8.04 -9.68
CA LEU A 169 4.69 -6.92 -9.77
C LEU A 169 5.32 -5.54 -9.59
N SER A 170 6.20 -5.39 -8.61
CA SER A 170 6.88 -4.16 -8.28
C SER A 170 8.23 -4.06 -8.97
N ARG A 171 8.69 -2.84 -9.24
CA ARG A 171 10.07 -2.61 -9.66
C ARG A 171 11.02 -2.82 -8.49
N ILE A 172 12.26 -3.24 -8.77
CA ILE A 172 13.33 -3.26 -7.77
C ILE A 172 13.80 -1.82 -7.54
N THR A 173 14.01 -1.45 -6.28
CA THR A 173 14.40 -0.09 -5.87
C THR A 173 15.75 -0.04 -5.17
N SER A 174 16.17 -1.15 -4.53
CA SER A 174 17.54 -1.28 -4.03
C SER A 174 18.06 -2.70 -4.15
N VAL A 175 19.35 -2.81 -4.43
CA VAL A 175 20.14 -4.03 -4.24
C VAL A 175 21.36 -3.62 -3.43
N ASP A 176 21.36 -3.97 -2.15
CA ASP A 176 22.44 -3.68 -1.23
C ASP A 176 23.21 -4.96 -0.90
N TRP A 177 24.47 -4.83 -0.54
CA TRP A 177 25.28 -5.96 -0.07
C TRP A 177 26.13 -5.60 1.13
N SER A 178 26.44 -6.62 1.93
CA SER A 178 27.39 -6.56 3.02
C SER A 178 28.35 -7.74 2.94
N PHE A 179 29.56 -7.56 3.45
CA PHE A 179 30.64 -8.54 3.42
C PHE A 179 31.07 -8.94 4.83
N CYS A 180 31.13 -10.25 5.08
CA CYS A 180 31.57 -10.86 6.34
C CYS A 180 30.87 -10.31 7.60
N GLY A 181 29.56 -10.09 7.53
CA GLY A 181 28.77 -9.68 8.70
C GLY A 181 29.06 -8.27 9.22
N LYS A 182 29.72 -7.40 8.43
CA LYS A 182 29.85 -5.98 8.77
C LYS A 182 28.46 -5.33 8.66
N GLU A 183 28.09 -4.44 9.58
CA GLU A 183 26.83 -3.68 9.47
C GLU A 183 26.85 -2.60 8.37
N LEU A 184 27.89 -2.57 7.54
CA LEU A 184 28.05 -1.62 6.45
C LEU A 184 27.43 -2.17 5.16
N TRP A 185 26.21 -1.73 4.87
CA TRP A 185 25.53 -1.98 3.60
C TRP A 185 26.04 -1.04 2.50
N ARG A 186 26.31 -1.60 1.32
CA ARG A 186 26.75 -0.88 0.13
C ARG A 186 25.79 -1.16 -1.01
N SER A 187 25.47 -0.16 -1.82
CA SER A 187 24.68 -0.36 -3.04
C SER A 187 25.48 -1.20 -4.04
N ALA A 188 24.85 -2.20 -4.65
CA ALA A 188 25.36 -2.85 -5.84
C ALA A 188 25.24 -1.89 -7.03
N LEU A 189 26.11 -2.06 -8.03
CA LEU A 189 26.02 -1.29 -9.27
C LEU A 189 25.04 -2.01 -10.21
N PRO A 190 23.90 -1.39 -10.57
CA PRO A 190 23.09 -1.88 -11.67
C PRO A 190 23.89 -1.86 -12.98
N GLU A 191 23.67 -2.83 -13.86
CA GLU A 191 24.42 -2.93 -15.11
C GLU A 191 24.08 -1.82 -16.11
N ASP A 192 22.82 -1.38 -16.15
CA ASP A 192 22.35 -0.27 -17.00
C ASP A 192 22.41 1.10 -16.29
N GLY A 193 22.83 1.11 -15.02
CA GLY A 193 23.01 2.31 -14.22
C GLY A 193 21.79 2.74 -13.41
N LEU A 194 20.64 2.06 -13.52
CA LEU A 194 19.42 2.41 -12.80
C LEU A 194 18.78 1.17 -12.13
N LEU A 195 17.98 1.39 -11.09
CA LEU A 195 17.11 0.37 -10.49
C LEU A 195 15.67 0.86 -10.64
N ASP A 196 15.07 0.58 -11.79
CA ASP A 196 13.76 1.11 -12.19
C ASP A 196 12.80 0.06 -12.78
N SER A 197 13.27 -1.17 -12.91
CA SER A 197 12.60 -2.28 -13.58
C SER A 197 12.29 -3.42 -12.62
N ARG A 198 11.37 -4.31 -13.03
CA ARG A 198 11.03 -5.53 -12.27
C ARG A 198 12.13 -6.58 -12.28
N ARG A 199 13.10 -6.43 -13.18
CA ARG A 199 14.21 -7.36 -13.36
C ARG A 199 15.48 -6.56 -13.53
N GLU A 200 16.31 -6.58 -12.50
CA GLU A 200 17.53 -5.79 -12.44
C GLU A 200 18.76 -6.67 -12.42
N ARG A 201 19.70 -6.38 -13.32
CA ARG A 201 21.02 -7.01 -13.31
C ARG A 201 21.96 -6.15 -12.52
N PHE A 202 22.74 -6.78 -11.66
CA PHE A 202 23.71 -6.06 -10.84
C PHE A 202 25.03 -6.81 -10.79
N ARG A 203 26.08 -6.03 -10.50
CA ARG A 203 27.43 -6.53 -10.25
C ARG A 203 28.00 -5.93 -8.98
N ILE A 204 28.76 -6.75 -8.27
CA ILE A 204 29.42 -6.43 -7.01
C ILE A 204 30.87 -6.84 -7.11
N GLU A 205 31.75 -5.85 -6.99
CA GLU A 205 33.19 -6.09 -6.83
C GLU A 205 33.49 -6.24 -5.33
N LEU A 206 33.93 -7.44 -4.95
CA LEU A 206 34.22 -7.78 -3.57
C LEU A 206 35.61 -7.26 -3.16
N PRO A 207 35.75 -6.77 -1.92
CA PRO A 207 37.06 -6.44 -1.36
C PRO A 207 37.88 -7.72 -1.14
N GLU A 208 39.12 -7.55 -0.70
CA GLU A 208 39.94 -8.69 -0.31
C GLU A 208 39.27 -9.51 0.81
N PRO A 209 39.11 -10.84 0.62
CA PRO A 209 38.51 -11.67 1.64
C PRO A 209 39.38 -11.74 2.89
N PRO A 210 38.79 -11.77 4.09
CA PRO A 210 39.53 -12.11 5.30
C PRO A 210 40.03 -13.57 5.22
N GLU A 211 41.02 -13.90 6.02
CA GLU A 211 41.44 -15.31 6.17
C GLU A 211 40.31 -16.13 6.81
N GLY A 212 39.97 -17.28 6.21
CA GLY A 212 38.96 -18.21 6.71
C GLY A 212 37.73 -18.36 5.81
N GLU A 213 36.65 -18.90 6.38
CA GLU A 213 35.34 -18.95 5.73
C GLU A 213 34.73 -17.54 5.70
N TYR A 214 34.17 -17.16 4.56
CA TYR A 214 33.56 -15.85 4.40
C TYR A 214 32.28 -15.92 3.58
N SER A 215 31.37 -15.02 3.89
CA SER A 215 30.07 -14.91 3.24
C SER A 215 29.76 -13.45 2.93
N MET A 216 28.85 -13.25 1.99
CA MET A 216 28.23 -11.95 1.75
C MET A 216 26.73 -12.06 2.00
N GLN A 217 26.11 -10.93 2.32
CA GLN A 217 24.67 -10.79 2.34
C GLN A 217 24.24 -9.88 1.20
N ILE A 218 23.17 -10.25 0.50
CA ILE A 218 22.51 -9.38 -0.47
C ILE A 218 21.11 -9.09 0.03
N ARG A 219 20.75 -7.81 0.07
CA ARG A 219 19.42 -7.32 0.41
C ARG A 219 18.79 -6.68 -0.82
N ILE A 220 17.67 -7.22 -1.25
CA ILE A 220 16.90 -6.69 -2.38
C ILE A 220 15.62 -6.07 -1.82
N ARG A 221 15.26 -4.88 -2.32
CA ARG A 221 14.02 -4.18 -1.98
C ARG A 221 13.26 -3.83 -3.25
N ASP A 222 11.95 -4.05 -3.25
CA ASP A 222 11.05 -3.61 -4.32
C ASP A 222 10.38 -2.25 -4.02
N ALA A 223 9.50 -1.78 -4.91
CA ALA A 223 8.78 -0.52 -4.74
C ALA A 223 7.63 -0.60 -3.73
N ALA A 224 7.01 -1.77 -3.55
CA ALA A 224 6.02 -1.99 -2.49
C ALA A 224 6.66 -2.04 -1.10
N GLY A 225 7.98 -2.19 -1.04
CA GLY A 225 8.83 -2.25 0.14
C GLY A 225 9.08 -3.65 0.69
N ASN A 226 8.74 -4.73 -0.04
CA ASN A 226 9.15 -6.08 0.33
C ASN A 226 10.68 -6.19 0.28
N VAL A 227 11.24 -6.98 1.21
CA VAL A 227 12.69 -7.10 1.37
C VAL A 227 13.08 -8.55 1.49
N THR A 228 14.00 -8.97 0.64
CA THR A 228 14.63 -10.29 0.70
C THR A 228 16.10 -10.12 1.08
N VAL A 229 16.56 -10.91 2.06
CA VAL A 229 17.97 -10.94 2.47
C VAL A 229 18.48 -12.36 2.30
N GLU A 230 19.46 -12.53 1.43
CA GLU A 230 20.11 -13.81 1.17
C GLU A 230 21.54 -13.78 1.68
N THR A 231 21.99 -14.88 2.30
CA THR A 231 23.39 -15.08 2.68
C THR A 231 24.06 -16.04 1.72
N ILE A 232 25.10 -15.57 1.03
CA ILE A 232 25.81 -16.31 0.00
C ILE A 232 27.16 -16.75 0.57
N PRO A 233 27.41 -18.06 0.72
CA PRO A 233 28.73 -18.58 1.03
C PRO A 233 29.65 -18.35 -0.17
N LEU A 234 30.84 -17.79 0.07
CA LEU A 234 31.82 -17.50 -0.98
C LEU A 234 33.03 -18.47 -0.93
N ASP A 235 32.91 -19.51 -0.12
CA ASP A 235 33.79 -20.64 0.03
C ASP A 235 33.26 -21.82 -0.80
N GLY A 236 33.87 -22.06 -1.96
CA GLY A 236 33.36 -22.99 -2.95
C GLY A 236 33.09 -24.42 -2.45
N LYS A 237 31.84 -24.86 -2.65
CA LYS A 237 31.56 -26.16 -3.29
C LYS A 237 30.55 -25.90 -4.42
N PRO A 238 30.76 -26.41 -5.64
CA PRO A 238 29.67 -26.46 -6.60
C PRO A 238 28.54 -27.32 -6.00
N ALA A 239 27.29 -26.92 -6.22
CA ALA A 239 26.16 -27.79 -6.00
C ALA A 239 26.39 -29.07 -6.81
N THR A 240 26.64 -30.20 -6.13
CA THR A 240 26.66 -31.52 -6.74
C THR A 240 25.30 -31.74 -7.37
N THR A 241 25.23 -31.60 -8.69
CA THR A 241 24.17 -32.23 -9.46
C THR A 241 24.50 -33.71 -9.41
N ASP A 242 23.65 -34.51 -8.77
CA ASP A 242 23.71 -35.96 -8.86
C ASP A 242 23.50 -36.35 -10.32
N ALA A 243 24.61 -36.49 -11.05
CA ALA A 243 24.69 -37.26 -12.27
C ALA A 243 25.35 -38.59 -11.93
N ASP A 244 24.65 -39.41 -11.15
CA ASP A 244 24.90 -40.85 -11.16
C ASP A 244 24.28 -41.42 -12.44
N THR A 245 25.06 -41.39 -13.51
CA THR A 245 24.88 -42.33 -14.61
C THR A 245 26.26 -42.89 -14.92
N ALA A 246 26.48 -44.09 -14.39
CA ALA A 246 27.67 -44.90 -14.58
C ALA A 246 28.08 -45.00 -16.06
N PRO A 247 29.38 -45.09 -16.35
CA PRO A 247 29.86 -45.38 -17.69
C PRO A 247 29.50 -46.82 -18.09
N ILE A 248 28.95 -47.00 -19.29
CA ILE A 248 28.78 -48.31 -19.90
C ILE A 248 30.18 -48.79 -20.34
N GLU A 249 30.71 -49.80 -19.67
CA GLU A 249 31.89 -50.54 -20.14
C GLU A 249 31.56 -51.25 -21.46
N LEU A 250 32.39 -50.97 -22.46
CA LEU A 250 32.48 -51.71 -23.71
C LEU A 250 33.23 -53.01 -23.43
N ASP A 251 32.51 -54.10 -23.20
CA ASP A 251 33.11 -55.44 -23.28
C ASP A 251 33.20 -55.88 -24.73
N ALA A 252 34.42 -55.81 -25.25
CA ALA A 252 34.85 -56.55 -26.41
C ALA A 252 35.77 -57.69 -25.95
N GLU A 253 35.24 -58.92 -25.87
CA GLU A 253 36.05 -60.11 -26.02
C GLU A 253 35.23 -61.21 -26.72
N GLY A 254 35.80 -61.74 -27.80
CA GLY A 254 35.12 -62.64 -28.72
C GLY A 254 35.41 -64.12 -28.48
N ALA A 255 35.09 -64.88 -29.55
CA ALA A 255 35.55 -66.22 -29.90
C ALA A 255 34.61 -67.43 -29.64
N GLN A 256 34.20 -67.99 -30.78
CA GLN A 256 34.05 -69.42 -31.13
C GLN A 256 32.75 -70.17 -30.79
N GLY A 257 32.16 -70.71 -31.86
CA GLY A 257 31.02 -71.63 -31.89
C GLY A 257 30.30 -71.58 -33.23
#